data_AF-A0A8I1RKG5-F1
#
_entry.id   AF-A0A8I1RKG5-F1
#
_cell.length_a   1.000
_cell.length_b   1.000
_cell.length_c   1.000
_cell.angle_alpha   90.00
_cell.angle_beta   90.00
_cell.angle_gamma   90.00
#
_symmetry.space_group_name_H-M   'P 1'
#
loop_
_entity.id
_entity.type
_entity.pdbx_description
1 polymer ?
#
loop_
_entity_poly.entity_id
_entity_poly.type
_entity_poly.pdbx_seq_one_letter_code
_entity_poly.pdbx_strand_id
1 'polypeptide(L)' 'MRKEREISQEGLADAAGIERAHYGKIERGKVNVSFLNLLKIAKALNTDLSEIIKRARY' A
#
# COMPACT_ATOMS: atom_id res chain seq x y z
N MET A 1 3.87 8.36 -1.08
CA MET A 1 4.77 7.20 -1.20
C MET A 1 4.73 6.58 -2.60
N ARG A 2 3.65 5.91 -3.04
CA ARG A 2 3.60 5.31 -4.40
C ARG A 2 3.86 6.33 -5.52
N LYS A 3 3.17 7.47 -5.49
CA LYS A 3 3.34 8.56 -6.47
C LYS A 3 4.74 9.17 -6.48
N GLU A 4 5.41 9.23 -5.32
CA GLU A 4 6.81 9.71 -5.22
C GLU A 4 7.79 8.78 -5.94
N ARG A 5 7.38 7.54 -6.21
CA ARG A 5 8.17 6.51 -6.89
C ARG A 5 7.64 6.21 -8.30
N GLU A 6 6.72 7.02 -8.82
CA GLU A 6 6.12 6.88 -10.16
C GLU A 6 5.43 5.51 -10.43
N ILE A 7 5.12 4.75 -9.37
CA ILE A 7 4.44 3.46 -9.49
C ILE A 7 2.94 3.71 -9.70
N SER A 8 2.24 2.99 -10.58
CA SER A 8 0.78 3.08 -10.76
C SER A 8 0.02 2.28 -9.69
N GLN A 9 -1.27 2.56 -9.44
CA GLN A 9 -2.05 1.74 -8.49
C GLN A 9 -2.10 0.28 -8.91
N GLU A 10 -2.21 0.03 -10.22
CA GLU A 10 -2.18 -1.30 -10.81
C GLU A 10 -0.84 -1.98 -10.60
N GLY A 11 0.27 -1.29 -10.88
CA GLY A 11 1.61 -1.84 -10.67
C GLY A 11 1.91 -2.15 -9.21
N LEU A 12 1.46 -1.32 -8.27
CA LEU A 12 1.66 -1.60 -6.84
C LEU A 12 0.75 -2.72 -6.34
N ALA A 13 -0.49 -2.81 -6.86
CA ALA A 13 -1.41 -3.88 -6.53
C ALA A 13 -0.87 -5.24 -6.99
N ASP A 14 -0.37 -5.30 -8.23
CA ASP A 14 0.26 -6.48 -8.82
C ASP A 14 1.50 -6.91 -8.02
N ALA A 15 2.43 -5.98 -7.77
CA ALA A 15 3.63 -6.25 -6.99
C ALA A 15 3.34 -6.69 -5.53
N ALA A 16 2.23 -6.22 -4.95
CA ALA A 16 1.79 -6.63 -3.61
C ALA A 16 0.97 -7.93 -3.60
N GLY A 17 0.58 -8.45 -4.77
CA GLY A 17 -0.37 -9.56 -4.87
C GLY A 17 -1.72 -9.24 -4.23
N ILE A 18 -2.23 -8.03 -4.49
CA ILE A 18 -3.51 -7.52 -4.01
C ILE A 18 -4.37 -7.18 -5.21
N GLU A 19 -5.65 -7.56 -5.19
CA GLU A 19 -6.60 -7.17 -6.23
C GLU A 19 -6.68 -5.63 -6.34
N ARG A 20 -6.59 -5.09 -7.56
CA ARG A 20 -6.44 -3.65 -7.81
C ARG A 20 -7.54 -2.81 -7.16
N ALA A 21 -8.81 -3.23 -7.22
CA ALA A 21 -9.89 -2.47 -6.60
C ALA A 21 -9.78 -2.49 -5.05
N HIS A 22 -9.39 -3.61 -4.45
CA HIS A 22 -9.09 -3.71 -3.03
C HIS A 22 -7.92 -2.80 -2.63
N TYR A 23 -6.80 -2.81 -3.37
CA TYR A 23 -5.69 -1.88 -3.15
C TYR A 23 -6.16 -0.42 -3.23
N GLY A 24 -6.99 -0.07 -4.21
CA GLY A 24 -7.55 1.27 -4.33
C GLY A 24 -8.41 1.69 -3.13
N LYS A 25 -9.18 0.76 -2.54
CA LYS A 25 -9.94 1.02 -1.30
C LYS A 25 -9.00 1.26 -0.11
N ILE A 26 -7.91 0.49 -0.01
CA ILE A 26 -6.88 0.65 1.03
C ILE A 26 -6.20 2.02 0.89
N GLU A 27 -5.73 2.39 -0.31
CA GLU A 27 -5.01 3.66 -0.54
C GLU A 27 -5.87 4.89 -0.17
N ARG A 28 -7.19 4.80 -0.32
CA ARG A 28 -8.15 5.86 0.04
C ARG A 28 -8.70 5.76 1.47
N GLY A 29 -8.21 4.82 2.28
CA GLY A 29 -8.68 4.62 3.66
C GLY A 29 -10.16 4.22 3.77
N LYS A 30 -10.71 3.53 2.75
CA LYS A 30 -12.14 3.11 2.72
C LYS A 30 -12.39 1.74 3.33
N VAL A 31 -11.34 1.02 3.72
CA VAL A 31 -11.41 -0.29 4.37
C VAL A 31 -10.34 -0.38 5.45
N ASN A 32 -10.60 -1.18 6.48
CA ASN A 32 -9.58 -1.56 7.44
C ASN A 32 -8.63 -2.56 6.78
N VAL A 33 -7.38 -2.16 6.60
CA VAL A 33 -6.35 -2.99 5.99
C VAL A 33 -5.79 -3.97 7.03
N SER A 34 -5.62 -5.23 6.63
CA SER A 34 -4.97 -6.23 7.49
C SER A 34 -3.47 -5.96 7.61
N PHE A 35 -2.88 -6.35 8.74
CA PHE A 35 -1.43 -6.23 8.95
C PHE A 35 -0.61 -6.96 7.87
N LEU A 36 -1.09 -8.12 7.39
CA LEU A 36 -0.46 -8.86 6.30
C LEU A 36 -0.45 -8.07 4.98
N ASN A 37 -1.55 -7.39 4.64
CA ASN A 37 -1.60 -6.55 3.44
C ASN A 37 -0.72 -5.31 3.57
N LEU A 38 -0.59 -4.75 4.78
CA LEU A 38 0.37 -3.68 5.05
C LEU A 38 1.82 -4.15 4.81
N LEU A 39 2.19 -5.34 5.28
CA LEU A 39 3.51 -5.92 5.02
C LEU A 39 3.77 -6.15 3.52
N LYS A 40 2.78 -6.67 2.79
CA LYS A 40 2.85 -6.84 1.33
C LYS A 40 3.06 -5.51 0.62
N ILE A 41 2.31 -4.48 1.00
CA ILE A 41 2.44 -3.12 0.43
C ILE A 41 3.81 -2.53 0.76
N ALA A 42 4.31 -2.70 1.98
CA ALA A 42 5.65 -2.24 2.37
C ALA A 42 6.74 -2.91 1.53
N LYS A 43 6.68 -4.24 1.37
CA LYS A 43 7.58 -5.01 0.51
C LYS A 43 7.52 -4.52 -0.94
N ALA A 44 6.31 -4.35 -1.49
CA ALA A 44 6.12 -3.91 -2.88
C ALA A 44 6.55 -2.45 -3.11
N LEU A 45 6.47 -1.60 -2.07
CA LEU A 45 7.01 -0.25 -2.08
C LEU A 45 8.53 -0.20 -1.83
N ASN A 46 9.19 -1.33 -1.57
CA ASN A 46 10.59 -1.39 -1.12
C ASN A 46 10.86 -0.37 0.00
N THR A 47 10.12 -0.49 1.09
CA THR A 47 10.22 0.35 2.29
C THR A 47 9.86 -0.45 3.53
N ASP A 48 10.36 -0.03 4.69
CA ASP A 48 9.93 -0.61 5.96
C ASP A 48 8.48 -0.24 6.27
N LEU A 49 7.75 -1.17 6.91
CA LEU A 49 6.38 -0.92 7.38
C LEU A 49 6.31 0.27 8.35
N SER A 50 7.36 0.50 9.14
CA SER A 50 7.47 1.63 10.06
C SER A 50 7.35 2.98 9.34
N GLU A 51 7.86 3.11 8.12
CA GLU A 51 7.76 4.33 7.32
C GLU A 51 6.33 4.61 6.84
N ILE A 52 5.55 3.56 6.59
CA ILE A 52 4.12 3.69 6.30
C ILE A 52 3.38 4.20 7.54
N ILE A 53 3.67 3.61 8.71
CA ILE A 53 3.00 3.95 9.97
C ILE A 53 3.32 5.38 10.41
N LYS A 54 4.58 5.83 10.32
CA LYS A 54 4.99 7.22 10.66
C LYS A 54 4.22 8.28 9.86
N ARG A 55 3.80 7.95 8.64
CA ARG A 55 3.05 8.84 7.73
C ARG A 55 1.54 8.75 7.93
N ALA A 56 1.05 7.78 8.70
CA ALA A 56 -0.36 7.72 9.04
C ALA A 56 -0.80 9.00 9.76
N ARG A 57 -1.99 9.47 9.41
CA ARG A 57 -2.69 10.57 10.10
C ARG A 57 -4.04 9.98 10.50
N TYR A 58 -4.32 9.99 11.79
CA TYR A 58 -5.60 9.59 12.35
C TYR A 58 -6.35 10.83 12.81
#